data_AF-A0A438AJC6-F1
#
_entry.id   AF-A0A438AJC6-F1
#
_cell.length_a   1.000
_cell.length_b   1.000
_cell.length_c   1.000
_cell.angle_alpha   90.00
_cell.angle_beta   90.00
_cell.angle_gamma   90.00
#
_symmetry.space_group_name_H-M   'P 1'
#
loop_
_entity.id
_entity.type
_entity.pdbx_description
1 polymer ?
#
loop_
_entity_poly.entity_id
_entity_poly.type
_entity_poly.pdbx_seq_one_letter_code
_entity_poly.pdbx_strand_id
1 'polypeptide(L)'
;MFSSKGEPFASKNSLGYRIAKWCVQAGLSKQVEVVSKKTGTTTKKRRFTRSQGGVRKATAHERAEAGANVYGIAARLSHSDFKSSAPYVRYIDRKCLAKVSLDRVEEAKLVQAVPKNPESRAPVVRKQGYSGKSGSP
;
A
#
# COMPACT_ATOMS: atom_id res chain seq x y z
N MET A 1 0.82 25.39 16.16
CA MET A 1 0.90 24.47 17.32
C MET A 1 1.79 25.13 18.34
N PHE A 2 1.24 25.46 19.51
CA PHE A 2 1.87 26.36 20.48
C PHE A 2 2.34 25.61 21.73
N SER A 3 3.34 26.17 22.39
CA SER A 3 3.82 25.75 23.70
C SER A 3 2.78 26.08 24.78
N SER A 4 3.03 25.65 26.02
CA SER A 4 2.16 25.99 27.17
C SER A 4 2.05 27.50 27.44
N LYS A 5 2.93 28.31 26.84
CA LYS A 5 2.91 29.77 26.94
C LYS A 5 2.30 30.46 25.71
N GLY A 6 1.70 29.70 24.78
CA GLY A 6 1.13 30.26 23.55
C GLY A 6 2.15 30.57 22.45
N GLU A 7 3.45 30.41 22.72
CA GLU A 7 4.52 30.65 21.75
C GLU A 7 4.73 29.46 20.81
N PRO A 8 5.16 29.67 19.55
CA PRO A 8 5.55 28.57 18.67
C PRO A 8 6.70 27.75 19.29
N PHE A 9 6.74 26.46 18.99
CA PHE A 9 7.83 25.60 19.45
C PHE A 9 9.17 26.08 18.86
N ALA A 10 10.18 26.27 19.72
CA ALA A 10 11.50 26.78 19.35
C ALA A 10 12.21 25.93 18.28
N SER A 11 11.86 24.64 18.17
CA SER A 11 12.37 23.76 17.12
C SER A 11 11.48 22.55 16.87
N LYS A 12 11.64 21.91 15.71
CA LYS A 12 11.02 20.61 15.38
C LYS A 12 11.29 19.55 16.45
N ASN A 13 12.50 19.54 17.02
CA ASN A 13 12.89 18.60 18.07
C ASN A 13 12.11 18.87 19.37
N SER A 14 11.89 20.13 19.74
CA SER A 14 11.11 20.48 20.93
C SER A 14 9.65 20.00 20.83
N LEU A 15 9.03 20.09 19.65
CA LEU A 15 7.72 19.51 19.39
C LEU A 15 7.75 17.98 19.48
N GLY A 16 8.77 17.35 18.89
CA GLY A 16 8.98 15.91 18.99
C GLY A 16 9.08 15.42 20.44
N TYR A 17 9.81 16.14 21.30
CA TYR A 17 9.90 15.84 22.73
C TYR A 17 8.55 16.01 23.45
N ARG A 18 7.74 17.00 23.07
CA ARG A 18 6.41 17.17 23.65
C ARG A 18 5.48 16.00 23.27
N ILE A 19 5.49 15.59 22.01
CA ILE A 19 4.75 14.41 21.54
C ILE A 19 5.21 13.15 22.25
N ALA A 20 6.52 12.98 22.48
CA ALA A 20 7.05 11.87 23.25
C ALA A 20 6.50 11.84 24.69
N LYS A 21 6.41 12.99 25.37
CA LYS A 21 5.80 13.09 26.71
C LYS A 21 4.34 12.65 26.69
N TRP A 22 3.55 13.11 25.71
CA TRP A 22 2.16 12.68 25.56
C TRP A 22 2.03 11.18 25.29
N CYS A 23 2.92 10.59 24.48
CA CYS A 23 2.93 9.15 24.26
C CYS A 23 3.19 8.36 25.55
N VAL A 24 4.10 8.85 26.41
CA VAL A 24 4.36 8.19 27.71
C VAL A 24 3.16 8.31 28.64
N GLN A 25 2.52 9.48 28.69
CA GLN A 25 1.31 9.71 29.50
C GLN A 25 0.14 8.83 29.02
N ALA A 26 0.00 8.64 27.71
CA ALA A 26 -1.00 7.76 27.12
C ALA A 26 -0.66 6.24 27.23
N GLY A 27 0.40 5.87 27.94
CA GLY A 27 0.83 4.47 28.09
C GLY A 27 1.52 3.88 26.85
N LEU A 28 1.72 4.64 25.77
CA LEU A 28 2.35 4.22 24.51
C LEU A 28 3.89 4.21 24.59
N SER A 29 4.43 3.63 25.66
CA SER A 29 5.86 3.56 25.96
C SER A 29 6.31 2.12 26.19
N LYS A 30 7.53 1.78 25.77
CA LYS A 30 8.18 0.50 26.09
C LYS A 30 9.36 0.74 27.02
N GLN A 31 9.59 -0.19 27.94
CA GLN A 31 10.83 -0.22 28.70
C GLN A 31 11.93 -0.73 27.77
N VAL A 32 12.99 0.04 27.62
CA VAL A 32 14.16 -0.32 26.84
C VAL A 32 15.36 -0.26 27.77
N GLU A 33 16.11 -1.35 27.82
CA GLU A 33 17.38 -1.40 28.51
C GLU A 33 18.41 -0.63 27.69
N VAL A 34 18.96 0.42 28.28
CA VAL A 34 19.97 1.26 27.64
C VAL A 34 21.28 1.07 28.37
N VAL A 35 22.26 0.49 27.68
CA VAL A 35 23.62 0.34 28.18
C VAL A 35 24.36 1.66 27.98
N SER A 36 24.90 2.23 29.05
CA SER A 36 25.78 3.41 28.96
C SER A 36 27.14 3.02 28.38
N LYS A 37 27.53 3.63 27.25
CA LYS A 37 28.85 3.39 26.62
C LYS A 37 30.04 3.76 27.52
N LYS A 38 29.84 4.66 28.49
CA LYS A 38 30.93 5.19 29.34
C LYS A 38 31.12 4.41 30.65
N THR A 39 30.07 3.76 31.13
CA THR A 39 30.04 3.18 32.48
C THR A 39 29.65 1.70 32.48
N GLY A 40 29.29 1.13 31.33
CA GLY A 40 28.84 -0.27 31.20
C GLY A 40 27.52 -0.58 31.91
N THR A 41 26.96 0.37 32.66
CA THR A 41 25.76 0.17 33.47
C THR A 41 24.50 0.13 32.60
N THR A 42 23.69 -0.90 32.79
CA THR A 42 22.37 -1.05 32.15
C THR A 42 21.33 -0.26 32.94
N THR A 43 20.70 0.74 32.32
CA THR A 43 19.59 1.48 32.93
C THR A 43 18.30 1.21 32.17
N LYS A 44 17.22 0.86 32.89
CA LYS A 44 15.88 0.74 32.31
C LYS A 44 15.31 2.14 32.04
N LYS A 45 15.15 2.51 30.77
CA LYS A 45 14.55 3.80 30.37
C LYS A 45 13.24 3.56 29.63
N ARG A 46 12.21 4.34 29.96
CA ARG A 46 10.96 4.36 29.18
C ARG A 46 11.21 5.13 27.89
N ARG A 47 11.04 4.45 26.76
CA ARG A 47 11.12 5.06 25.42
C ARG A 47 9.72 5.13 24.83
N PHE A 48 9.42 6.27 24.21
CA PHE A 48 8.20 6.44 23.44
C PHE A 48 8.24 5.55 22.20
N THR A 49 7.10 4.99 21.81
CA THR A 49 7.02 4.08 20.64
C THR A 49 6.57 4.78 19.36
N ARG A 50 6.10 6.03 19.46
CA ARG A 50 5.53 6.80 18.36
C ARG A 50 6.23 8.15 18.23
N SER A 51 6.54 8.54 17.00
CA SER A 51 7.11 9.85 16.66
C SER A 51 6.08 10.70 15.94
N GLN A 52 6.30 12.02 15.88
CA GLN A 52 5.45 12.95 15.12
C GLN A 52 5.19 12.46 13.69
N GLY A 53 6.25 12.06 12.99
CA GLY A 53 6.16 11.53 11.63
C GLY A 53 5.36 10.21 11.58
N GLY A 54 5.58 9.33 12.55
CA GLY A 54 4.82 8.08 12.67
C GLY A 54 3.32 8.31 12.85
N VAL A 55 2.93 9.25 13.71
CA VAL A 55 1.53 9.63 13.91
C VAL A 55 0.92 10.18 12.62
N ARG A 56 1.61 11.09 11.93
CA ARG A 56 1.14 11.63 10.63
C ARG A 56 0.93 10.52 9.59
N LYS A 57 1.86 9.57 9.47
CA LYS A 57 1.74 8.45 8.54
C LYS A 57 0.55 7.54 8.89
N ALA A 58 0.37 7.23 10.18
CA ALA A 58 -0.74 6.40 10.64
C ALA A 58 -2.10 7.00 10.28
N THR A 59 -2.31 8.29 10.54
CA THR A 59 -3.55 8.99 10.16
C THR A 59 -3.77 9.03 8.65
N ALA A 60 -2.70 9.12 7.85
CA ALA A 60 -2.82 9.08 6.39
C ALA A 60 -3.28 7.70 5.91
N HIS A 61 -2.72 6.63 6.47
CA HIS A 61 -3.12 5.26 6.16
C HIS A 61 -4.56 4.95 6.60
N GLU A 62 -4.95 5.35 7.81
CA GLU A 62 -6.33 5.21 8.31
C GLU A 62 -7.34 5.88 7.36
N ARG A 63 -7.04 7.09 6.88
CA ARG A 63 -7.89 7.78 5.90
C ARG A 63 -7.93 7.07 4.56
N ALA A 64 -6.78 6.58 4.10
CA ALA A 64 -6.73 5.82 2.86
C ALA A 64 -7.57 4.54 2.98
N GLU A 65 -7.57 3.88 4.14
CA GLU A 65 -8.40 2.69 4.43
C GLU A 65 -9.89 3.03 4.46
N ALA A 66 -10.25 4.22 4.94
CA ALA A 66 -11.61 4.76 4.85
C ALA A 66 -12.02 5.19 3.42
N GLY A 67 -11.16 4.99 2.41
CA GLY A 67 -11.45 5.31 1.01
C GLY A 67 -11.12 6.74 0.61
N ALA A 68 -10.36 7.49 1.40
CA ALA A 68 -9.93 8.83 1.00
C ALA A 68 -8.96 8.77 -0.18
N ASN A 69 -9.23 9.58 -1.21
CA ASN A 69 -8.32 9.73 -2.33
C ASN A 69 -7.04 10.52 -1.95
N VAL A 70 -6.04 10.51 -2.86
CA VAL A 70 -4.74 11.17 -2.65
C VAL A 70 -4.89 12.66 -2.32
N TYR A 71 -5.85 13.35 -2.94
CA TYR A 71 -6.12 14.77 -2.73
C TYR A 71 -6.74 15.05 -1.36
N GLY A 72 -7.65 14.21 -0.89
CA GLY A 72 -8.25 14.31 0.44
C GLY A 72 -7.20 14.15 1.55
N ILE A 73 -6.24 13.24 1.33
CA ILE A 73 -5.09 13.10 2.22
C ILE A 73 -4.15 14.31 2.13
N ALA A 74 -3.87 14.81 0.92
CA ALA A 74 -3.04 16.00 0.71
C ALA A 74 -3.64 17.24 1.40
N ALA A 75 -4.94 17.49 1.23
CA ALA A 75 -5.64 18.59 1.87
C ALA A 75 -5.58 18.48 3.40
N ARG A 76 -5.80 17.28 3.95
CA ARG A 76 -5.74 17.05 5.41
C ARG A 76 -4.35 17.28 5.99
N LEU A 77 -3.30 16.91 5.26
CA LEU A 77 -1.92 17.03 5.70
C LEU A 77 -1.26 18.36 5.27
N SER A 78 -2.01 19.23 4.59
CA SER A 78 -1.53 20.49 4.04
C SER A 78 -0.29 20.31 3.17
N HIS A 79 -0.27 19.25 2.34
CA HIS A 79 0.78 19.09 1.35
C HIS A 79 0.53 20.03 0.17
N SER A 80 1.57 20.74 -0.25
CA SER A 80 1.54 21.53 -1.49
C SER A 80 1.52 20.65 -2.73
N ASP A 81 2.20 19.49 -2.69
CA ASP A 81 2.27 18.54 -3.81
C ASP A 81 1.63 17.19 -3.44
N PHE A 82 0.69 16.73 -4.27
CA PHE A 82 0.02 15.44 -4.14
C PHE A 82 1.00 14.26 -4.21
N LYS A 83 2.15 14.42 -4.87
CA LYS A 83 3.20 13.38 -4.94
C LYS A 83 3.68 12.98 -3.54
N SER A 84 3.65 13.90 -2.58
CA SER A 84 4.00 13.63 -1.18
C SER A 84 2.96 12.79 -0.43
N SER A 85 1.71 12.76 -0.93
CA SER A 85 0.60 11.96 -0.37
C SER A 85 0.40 10.63 -1.08
N ALA A 86 0.82 10.51 -2.35
CA ALA A 86 0.63 9.32 -3.15
C ALA A 86 1.11 8.00 -2.48
N PRO A 87 2.24 7.97 -1.75
CA PRO A 87 2.70 6.74 -1.09
C PRO A 87 1.71 6.14 -0.09
N TYR A 88 0.83 6.95 0.53
CA TYR A 88 -0.13 6.47 1.52
C TYR A 88 -1.27 5.65 0.92
N VAL A 89 -1.63 5.94 -0.34
CA VAL A 89 -2.78 5.32 -1.01
C VAL A 89 -2.36 4.11 -1.85
N ARG A 90 -1.14 4.14 -2.42
CA ARG A 90 -0.62 3.08 -3.32
C ARG A 90 -0.82 1.66 -2.82
N TYR A 91 -0.62 1.40 -1.53
CA TYR A 91 -0.80 0.06 -0.97
C TYR A 91 -2.26 -0.40 -1.05
N ILE A 92 -3.20 0.50 -0.77
CA ILE A 92 -4.62 0.22 -0.75
C ILE A 92 -5.16 0.11 -2.16
N ASP A 93 -4.73 0.99 -3.08
CA ASP A 93 -5.07 0.88 -4.50
C ASP A 93 -4.66 -0.49 -5.06
N ARG A 94 -3.45 -0.95 -4.75
CA ARG A 94 -2.97 -2.29 -5.14
C ARG A 94 -3.85 -3.40 -4.56
N LYS A 95 -4.24 -3.30 -3.30
CA LYS A 95 -5.10 -4.28 -2.63
C LYS A 95 -6.49 -4.32 -3.27
N CYS A 96 -7.07 -3.16 -3.57
CA CYS A 96 -8.36 -3.05 -4.25
C CYS A 96 -8.30 -3.60 -5.68
N LEU A 97 -7.27 -3.25 -6.45
CA LEU A 97 -7.06 -3.78 -7.79
C LEU A 97 -6.92 -5.31 -7.79
N ALA A 98 -6.16 -5.86 -6.85
CA ALA A 98 -6.03 -7.31 -6.69
C ALA A 98 -7.37 -7.97 -6.40
N LYS A 99 -8.16 -7.39 -5.48
CA LYS A 99 -9.51 -7.89 -5.17
C LYS A 99 -10.41 -7.90 -6.42
N VAL A 100 -10.50 -6.77 -7.13
CA VAL A 100 -11.31 -6.65 -8.35
C VAL A 100 -10.85 -7.63 -9.43
N SER A 101 -9.54 -7.89 -9.54
CA SER A 101 -9.04 -8.86 -10.51
C SER A 101 -9.47 -10.29 -10.20
N LEU A 102 -9.56 -10.66 -8.92
CA LEU A 102 -10.07 -11.98 -8.51
C LEU A 102 -11.56 -12.09 -8.80
N ASP A 103 -12.34 -11.07 -8.48
CA ASP A 103 -13.78 -11.03 -8.74
C ASP A 103 -14.06 -11.24 -10.24
N ARG A 104 -13.31 -10.55 -11.12
CA ARG A 104 -13.40 -10.72 -12.58
C ARG A 104 -13.05 -12.12 -13.07
N VAL A 105 -12.08 -12.78 -12.45
CA VAL A 105 -11.71 -14.16 -12.82
C VAL A 105 -12.81 -15.14 -12.43
N GLU A 106 -13.42 -14.96 -11.26
CA GLU A 106 -14.58 -15.78 -10.86
C GLU A 106 -15.79 -15.55 -11.78
N GLU A 107 -16.11 -14.30 -12.10
CA GLU A 107 -17.14 -13.97 -13.10
C GLU A 107 -16.85 -14.62 -14.45
N ALA A 108 -15.59 -14.57 -14.92
CA ALA A 108 -15.19 -15.19 -16.18
C ALA A 108 -15.36 -16.71 -16.18
N LYS A 109 -15.13 -17.40 -15.04
CA LYS A 109 -15.40 -18.84 -14.91
C LYS A 109 -16.89 -19.16 -15.05
N LEU A 110 -17.76 -18.31 -14.52
CA LEU A 110 -19.22 -18.47 -14.64
C LEU A 110 -19.69 -18.23 -16.08
N VAL A 111 -19.09 -17.27 -16.78
CA VAL A 111 -19.44 -16.93 -18.16
C VAL A 111 -18.79 -17.88 -19.19
N GLN A 112 -17.75 -18.63 -18.80
CA GLN A 112 -17.03 -19.60 -19.64
C GLN A 112 -17.83 -20.85 -20.07
N ALA A 113 -19.16 -20.79 -20.07
CA ALA A 113 -19.93 -21.56 -21.04
C ALA A 113 -19.82 -20.87 -22.42
N VAL A 114 -18.65 -20.96 -23.07
CA VAL A 114 -18.54 -20.65 -24.50
C VAL A 114 -19.49 -21.63 -25.22
N PRO A 115 -20.52 -21.16 -25.96
CA PRO A 115 -21.38 -22.06 -26.70
C PRO A 115 -20.52 -22.84 -27.70
N LYS A 116 -20.39 -24.15 -27.50
CA LYS A 116 -19.72 -25.04 -28.45
C LYS A 116 -20.54 -25.05 -29.73
N ASN A 117 -20.04 -24.42 -30.79
CA ASN A 117 -20.62 -24.57 -32.12
C ASN A 117 -20.43 -26.04 -32.56
N PRO A 118 -21.49 -26.81 -32.83
CA PRO A 118 -21.37 -28.21 -33.24
C PRO A 118 -20.68 -28.39 -34.61
N GLU A 119 -20.59 -27.36 -35.44
CA GLU A 119 -20.03 -27.44 -36.80
C GLU A 119 -18.50 -27.41 -36.89
N SER A 120 -17.78 -27.03 -35.82
CA SER A 120 -16.32 -26.89 -35.85
C SER A 120 -15.56 -28.23 -35.81
N ARG A 121 -16.25 -29.37 -35.96
CA ARG A 121 -15.71 -30.73 -35.91
C ARG A 121 -15.68 -31.41 -37.29
N ALA A 122 -15.68 -30.63 -38.38
CA ALA A 122 -15.44 -31.20 -39.70
C ALA A 122 -14.00 -31.76 -39.77
N PRO A 123 -13.81 -33.04 -40.11
CA PRO A 123 -12.47 -33.59 -40.27
C PRO A 123 -11.78 -32.88 -41.44
N VAL A 124 -10.56 -32.39 -41.21
CA VAL A 124 -9.72 -31.82 -42.26
C VAL A 124 -9.42 -32.91 -43.29
N VAL A 125 -10.11 -32.87 -44.43
CA VAL A 125 -9.86 -33.75 -45.57
C VAL A 125 -8.50 -33.36 -46.16
N ARG A 126 -7.46 -34.18 -45.89
CA ARG A 126 -6.15 -34.03 -46.54
C ARG A 126 -6.31 -34.42 -48.02
N LYS A 127 -6.21 -33.44 -48.93
CA LYS A 127 -6.16 -33.70 -50.38
C LYS A 127 -4.90 -34.52 -50.71
N GLN A 128 -5.10 -35.74 -51.23
CA GLN A 128 -4.04 -36.59 -51.80
C GLN A 128 -3.45 -35.94 -53.07
N GLY A 129 -2.14 -36.11 -53.26
CA GLY A 129 -1.31 -35.40 -54.22
C GLY A 129 -1.57 -35.73 -55.70
N TYR A 130 -1.24 -34.76 -56.55
CA TYR A 130 -1.21 -34.88 -58.01
C TYR A 130 -0.01 -35.72 -58.47
N SER A 131 -0.25 -36.86 -59.11
CA SER A 131 0.76 -37.59 -59.88
C SER A 131 0.65 -37.23 -61.37
N GLY A 132 1.52 -36.34 -61.86
CA GLY A 132 1.64 -36.07 -63.30
C GLY A 132 2.41 -37.19 -63.98
N LYS A 133 1.73 -38.00 -64.80
CA LYS A 133 2.36 -38.88 -65.78
C LYS A 133 2.63 -38.07 -67.06
N SER A 134 3.91 -37.85 -67.37
CA SER A 134 4.36 -37.42 -68.69
C SER A 134 4.50 -38.64 -69.60
N GLY A 135 3.80 -38.66 -70.72
CA GLY A 135 4.02 -39.63 -71.79
C GLY A 135 3.26 -39.26 -73.05
N SER A 136 4.00 -39.05 -74.14
CA SER A 136 3.62 -39.27 -75.55
C SER A 136 4.79 -38.86 -76.45
N PRO A 137 4.91 -39.35 -77.69
CA PRO A 137 4.28 -40.52 -78.32
C PRO A 137 5.22 -41.74 -78.45
#